data_AF-A0A6J4RDN3-F1
#
_entry.id   AF-A0A6J4RDN3-F1
#
_cell.length_a   1.000
_cell.length_b   1.000
_cell.length_c   1.000
_cell.angle_alpha   90.00
_cell.angle_beta   90.00
_cell.angle_gamma   90.00
#
_symmetry.space_group_name_H-M   'P 1'
#
loop_
_entity.id
_entity.type
_entity.pdbx_description
1 polymer ?
#
loop_
_entity_poly.entity_id
_entity_poly.type
_entity_poly.pdbx_seq_one_letter_code
_entity_poly.pdbx_strand_id
1 'polypeptide(L)'
;MEATGSASVGGSVPEGSRAALLREPLFWAAVAALSGTVIGLFGTVRQATLGDSFYVDPAAQLLAQVPQFLGEALVMSSSLGAVYLARNALRGKGRRLVLPGLASLAVLLVAESVGIASSVYWSTGERWQGYASFPFPGLEVAASYAIAFLPPVVLLPFAALALAAREGRVGGLLLLLLFLSLPFGVVRYWLSPPEPTAMIEPSTELLASVLGWYPTGVSLLEAPLWVLLGAMFVGRARAGALGEAFRTGERENAAAARRLYEDGLGGGDVSVVDELVSEDFRDPKRGSRGRRGMARVFSDLRRSYPDLAVSIEDQKAEGDLVRTRVVLSGTDRGGVLWYPPTGRRATFTAEFVDRFLNGQLVEHTGEAETEGLLEQLGLGDTA
;
A
#
# COMPACT_ATOMS: atom_id res chain seq x y z
N MET A 1 19.56 -38.02 -15.23
CA MET A 1 20.02 -36.74 -14.65
C MET A 1 20.03 -35.75 -15.79
N GLU A 2 19.01 -34.88 -15.85
CA GLU A 2 18.85 -33.65 -16.64
C GLU A 2 17.35 -33.31 -16.56
N ALA A 3 16.93 -32.49 -15.62
CA ALA A 3 17.00 -31.01 -15.58
C ALA A 3 15.85 -30.35 -16.36
N THR A 4 14.80 -30.04 -15.59
CA THR A 4 14.07 -28.77 -15.57
C THR A 4 13.44 -28.28 -16.86
N GLY A 5 12.14 -28.62 -17.03
CA GLY A 5 11.21 -27.88 -17.87
C GLY A 5 10.83 -26.55 -17.20
N SER A 6 11.11 -25.47 -17.92
CA SER A 6 10.69 -24.10 -17.66
C SER A 6 9.21 -23.86 -18.01
N ALA A 7 8.68 -22.76 -17.45
CA ALA A 7 7.45 -22.02 -17.77
C ALA A 7 6.32 -22.21 -16.73
N SER A 8 5.75 -21.18 -16.09
CA SER A 8 5.70 -19.76 -16.41
C SER A 8 5.56 -18.93 -15.12
N VAL A 9 6.42 -17.94 -14.94
CA VAL A 9 6.22 -16.87 -13.95
C VAL A 9 5.27 -15.85 -14.58
N GLY A 10 3.99 -16.22 -14.65
CA GLY A 10 2.90 -15.31 -14.93
C GLY A 10 2.46 -14.67 -13.62
N GLY A 11 3.07 -13.54 -13.26
CA GLY A 11 2.75 -12.80 -12.05
C GLY A 11 1.37 -12.14 -12.09
N SER A 12 0.30 -12.92 -12.00
CA SER A 12 -1.02 -12.40 -11.65
C SER A 12 -1.03 -12.08 -10.16
N VAL A 13 -1.03 -10.79 -9.84
CA VAL A 13 -1.28 -10.31 -8.48
C VAL A 13 -2.63 -10.88 -8.01
N PRO A 14 -2.70 -11.62 -6.88
CA PRO A 14 -3.96 -12.15 -6.35
C PRO A 14 -5.00 -11.04 -6.24
N GLU A 15 -6.27 -11.30 -6.56
CA GLU A 15 -7.31 -10.25 -6.60
C GLU A 15 -7.41 -9.44 -5.30
N GLY A 16 -7.26 -10.10 -4.14
CA GLY A 16 -7.19 -9.45 -2.83
C GLY A 16 -6.04 -8.43 -2.69
N SER A 17 -4.93 -8.64 -3.41
CA SER A 17 -3.79 -7.72 -3.38
C SER A 17 -4.04 -6.42 -4.15
N ARG A 18 -4.91 -6.41 -5.17
CA ARG A 18 -5.30 -5.15 -5.85
C ARG A 18 -6.12 -4.25 -4.94
N ALA A 19 -7.09 -4.82 -4.23
CA ALA A 19 -7.89 -4.09 -3.26
C ALA A 19 -7.04 -3.59 -2.07
N ALA A 20 -6.08 -4.39 -1.60
CA ALA A 20 -5.12 -3.98 -0.57
C ALA A 20 -4.24 -2.82 -1.05
N LEU A 21 -3.76 -2.84 -2.30
CA LEU A 21 -2.91 -1.80 -2.85
C LEU A 21 -3.59 -0.43 -2.89
N LEU A 22 -4.88 -0.37 -3.26
CA LEU A 22 -5.64 0.89 -3.32
C LEU A 22 -5.84 1.55 -1.95
N ARG A 23 -5.66 0.79 -0.86
CA ARG A 23 -5.72 1.29 0.52
C ARG A 23 -4.39 1.85 1.02
N GLU A 24 -3.29 1.61 0.30
CA GLU A 24 -1.96 2.07 0.71
C GLU A 24 -1.78 3.57 0.43
N PRO A 25 -1.52 4.42 1.44
CA PRO A 25 -1.30 5.85 1.22
C PRO A 25 -0.11 6.17 0.30
N LEU A 26 0.91 5.31 0.29
CA LEU A 26 2.06 5.44 -0.63
C LEU A 26 1.66 5.22 -2.09
N PHE A 27 0.63 4.43 -2.37
CA PHE A 27 0.11 4.29 -3.73
C PHE A 27 -0.41 5.64 -4.23
N TRP A 28 -1.18 6.36 -3.42
CA TRP A 28 -1.70 7.68 -3.78
C TRP A 28 -0.62 8.76 -3.85
N ALA A 29 0.38 8.71 -2.96
CA ALA A 29 1.56 9.56 -3.09
C ALA A 29 2.30 9.30 -4.42
N ALA A 30 2.41 8.04 -4.84
CA ALA A 30 3.00 7.70 -6.12
C ALA A 30 2.18 8.20 -7.31
N VAL A 31 0.85 8.02 -7.27
CA VAL A 31 -0.05 8.52 -8.31
C VAL A 31 0.09 10.04 -8.44
N ALA A 32 0.13 10.76 -7.32
CA ALA A 32 0.34 12.21 -7.30
C ALA A 32 1.69 12.60 -7.92
N ALA A 33 2.79 11.92 -7.57
CA ALA A 33 4.11 12.18 -8.16
C ALA A 33 4.12 11.95 -9.68
N LEU A 34 3.60 10.80 -10.14
CA LEU A 34 3.64 10.42 -11.55
C LEU A 34 2.71 11.28 -12.41
N SER A 35 1.45 11.44 -11.99
CA SER A 35 0.48 12.27 -12.72
C SER A 35 0.87 13.74 -12.68
N GLY A 36 1.32 14.24 -11.52
CA GLY A 36 1.82 15.60 -11.38
C GLY A 36 3.01 15.89 -12.28
N THR A 37 3.94 14.93 -12.40
CA THR A 37 5.07 15.07 -13.33
C THR A 37 4.62 15.18 -14.77
N VAL A 38 3.72 14.28 -15.22
CA VAL A 38 3.24 14.28 -16.61
C VAL A 38 2.48 15.57 -16.94
N ILE A 39 1.55 15.96 -16.05
CA ILE A 39 0.71 17.15 -16.21
C ILE A 39 1.57 18.43 -16.15
N GLY A 40 2.47 18.51 -15.17
CA GLY A 40 3.35 19.66 -14.99
C GLY A 40 4.33 19.82 -16.14
N LEU A 41 4.98 18.73 -16.56
CA LEU A 41 5.91 18.76 -17.69
C LEU A 41 5.22 19.13 -19.00
N PHE A 42 3.99 18.64 -19.22
CA PHE A 42 3.17 19.07 -20.35
C PHE A 42 2.96 20.60 -20.33
N GLY A 43 2.58 21.16 -19.17
CA GLY A 43 2.44 22.60 -19.00
C GLY A 43 3.73 23.36 -19.29
N THR A 44 4.85 22.92 -18.72
CA THR A 44 6.18 23.52 -18.92
C THR A 44 6.60 23.53 -20.38
N VAL A 45 6.48 22.39 -21.08
CA VAL A 45 6.84 22.29 -22.50
C VAL A 45 5.88 23.14 -23.35
N ARG A 46 4.60 23.19 -23.00
CA ARG A 46 3.61 24.00 -23.72
C ARG A 46 3.89 25.49 -23.58
N GLN A 47 4.19 25.96 -22.37
CA GLN A 47 4.59 27.35 -22.10
C GLN A 47 5.84 27.71 -22.91
N ALA A 48 6.87 26.86 -22.84
CA ALA A 48 8.15 27.09 -23.50
C ALA A 48 8.09 27.10 -25.04
N THR A 49 7.11 26.40 -25.63
CA THR A 49 6.97 26.29 -27.09
C THR A 49 6.10 27.37 -27.71
N LEU A 50 5.15 27.92 -26.96
CA LEU A 50 4.28 29.00 -27.43
C LEU A 50 4.76 30.40 -27.03
N GLY A 51 5.65 30.49 -26.04
CA GLY A 51 6.19 31.72 -25.48
C GLY A 51 5.14 32.56 -24.73
N ASP A 52 5.60 33.57 -23.98
CA ASP A 52 4.76 34.57 -23.31
C ASP A 52 4.18 35.60 -24.31
N SER A 53 3.96 35.21 -25.57
CA SER A 53 3.45 36.13 -26.58
C SER A 53 2.04 36.59 -26.18
N PHE A 54 1.91 37.89 -25.91
CA PHE A 54 0.66 38.64 -25.68
C PHE A 54 -0.34 38.59 -26.86
N TYR A 55 -0.12 37.73 -27.85
CA TYR A 55 -0.96 37.51 -29.03
C TYR A 55 -1.45 36.06 -29.15
N VAL A 56 -1.19 35.21 -28.14
CA VAL A 56 -1.62 33.82 -28.13
C VAL A 56 -3.10 33.72 -27.76
N ASP A 57 -3.86 32.90 -28.48
CA ASP A 57 -5.25 32.56 -28.19
C ASP A 57 -5.47 32.28 -26.68
N PRO A 58 -6.45 32.90 -26.00
CA PRO A 58 -6.75 32.64 -24.59
C PRO A 58 -6.88 31.16 -24.24
N ALA A 59 -7.41 30.33 -25.14
CA ALA A 59 -7.49 28.89 -24.92
C ALA A 59 -6.10 28.24 -24.86
N ALA A 60 -5.15 28.70 -25.68
CA ALA A 60 -3.78 28.20 -25.70
C ALA A 60 -2.98 28.64 -24.46
N GLN A 61 -3.23 29.82 -23.91
CA GLN A 61 -2.64 30.24 -22.63
C GLN A 61 -3.17 29.41 -21.45
N LEU A 62 -4.48 29.15 -21.40
CA LEU A 62 -5.08 28.32 -20.35
C LEU A 62 -4.53 26.89 -20.37
N LEU A 63 -4.33 26.32 -21.56
CA LEU A 63 -3.70 25.00 -21.77
C LEU A 63 -2.22 24.95 -21.39
N ALA A 64 -1.53 26.10 -21.27
CA ALA A 64 -0.15 26.16 -20.83
C ALA A 64 -0.05 26.29 -19.30
N GLN A 65 -0.80 27.25 -18.71
CA GLN A 65 -0.64 27.63 -17.31
C GLN A 65 -1.34 26.69 -16.32
N VAL A 66 -2.58 26.25 -16.61
CA VAL A 66 -3.34 25.41 -15.68
C VAL A 66 -2.63 24.07 -15.40
N PRO A 67 -2.06 23.36 -16.40
CA PRO A 67 -1.29 22.16 -16.14
C PRO A 67 0.00 22.40 -15.34
N GLN A 68 0.64 23.57 -15.42
CA GLN A 68 1.81 23.88 -14.60
C GLN A 68 1.45 23.90 -13.11
N PHE A 69 0.44 24.70 -12.73
CA PHE A 69 -0.02 24.80 -11.35
C PHE A 69 -0.56 23.47 -10.82
N LEU A 70 -1.36 22.76 -11.61
CA LEU A 70 -1.90 21.47 -11.22
C LEU A 70 -0.80 20.41 -11.05
N GLY A 71 0.18 20.39 -11.97
CA GLY A 71 1.31 19.47 -11.92
C GLY A 71 2.17 19.70 -10.69
N GLU A 72 2.50 20.95 -10.41
CA GLU A 72 3.28 21.36 -9.23
C GLU A 72 2.56 20.99 -7.92
N ALA A 73 1.27 21.33 -7.81
CA ALA A 73 0.44 20.96 -6.66
C ALA A 73 0.45 19.44 -6.39
N LEU A 74 0.36 18.62 -7.46
CA LEU A 74 0.37 17.16 -7.36
C LEU A 74 1.73 16.61 -6.94
N VAL A 75 2.84 17.05 -7.55
CA VAL A 75 4.17 16.57 -7.16
C VAL A 75 4.52 17.00 -5.74
N MET A 76 4.18 18.22 -5.34
CA MET A 76 4.40 18.69 -3.97
C MET A 76 3.56 17.91 -2.97
N SER A 77 2.31 17.59 -3.31
CA SER A 77 1.45 16.72 -2.48
C SER A 77 2.02 15.30 -2.31
N SER A 78 2.76 14.79 -3.30
CA SER A 78 3.40 13.46 -3.21
C SER A 78 4.41 13.35 -2.06
N SER A 79 5.02 14.47 -1.64
CA SER A 79 5.95 14.53 -0.51
C SER A 79 5.34 14.07 0.81
N LEU A 80 4.00 14.09 0.93
CA LEU A 80 3.27 13.50 2.07
C LEU A 80 3.55 12.01 2.27
N GLY A 81 4.01 11.31 1.22
CA GLY A 81 4.50 9.93 1.34
C GLY A 81 5.61 9.77 2.40
N ALA A 82 6.43 10.79 2.62
CA ALA A 82 7.45 10.80 3.68
C ALA A 82 6.82 10.72 5.09
N VAL A 83 5.65 11.33 5.30
CA VAL A 83 4.92 11.28 6.57
C VAL A 83 4.48 9.85 6.89
N TYR A 84 3.99 9.14 5.87
CA TYR A 84 3.59 7.74 6.03
C TYR A 84 4.78 6.84 6.37
N LEU A 85 5.89 6.97 5.64
CA LEU A 85 7.11 6.21 5.92
C LEU A 85 7.65 6.48 7.33
N ALA A 86 7.52 7.72 7.80
CA ALA A 86 7.99 8.13 9.10
C ALA A 86 6.99 7.88 10.24
N ARG A 87 5.84 7.22 10.01
CA ARG A 87 4.78 7.03 11.02
C ARG A 87 5.29 6.49 12.37
N ASN A 88 6.28 5.61 12.35
CA ASN A 88 6.89 5.05 13.56
C ASN A 88 7.85 6.04 14.26
N ALA A 89 8.57 6.86 13.48
CA ALA A 89 9.43 7.93 13.99
C ALA A 89 8.63 9.12 14.57
N LEU A 90 7.35 9.25 14.18
CA LEU A 90 6.44 10.30 14.66
C LEU A 90 5.92 10.11 16.09
N ARG A 91 6.24 8.99 16.76
CA ARG A 91 5.86 8.75 18.17
C ARG A 91 6.59 9.66 19.18
N GLY A 92 7.51 10.52 18.73
CA GLY A 92 8.30 11.44 19.57
C GLY A 92 8.48 12.86 19.00
N LYS A 93 9.69 13.44 19.13
CA LYS A 93 10.00 14.83 18.70
C LYS A 93 9.79 15.11 17.19
N GLY A 94 9.71 14.07 16.35
CA GLY A 94 9.49 14.20 14.90
C GLY A 94 8.17 14.87 14.50
N ARG A 95 7.16 14.87 15.38
CA ARG A 95 5.87 15.55 15.14
C ARG A 95 6.02 17.07 14.97
N ARG A 96 7.06 17.67 15.55
CA ARG A 96 7.40 19.09 15.38
C ARG A 96 7.95 19.41 13.98
N LEU A 97 8.52 18.42 13.28
CA LEU A 97 9.05 18.60 11.92
C LEU A 97 7.95 18.53 10.86
N VAL A 98 6.87 17.79 11.12
CA VAL A 98 5.77 17.60 10.15
C VAL A 98 4.87 18.82 10.04
N LEU A 99 4.55 19.45 11.18
CA LEU A 99 3.63 20.58 11.25
C LEU A 99 4.00 21.74 10.29
N PRO A 100 5.26 22.25 10.29
CA PRO A 100 5.63 23.32 9.36
C PRO A 100 5.59 22.87 7.89
N GLY A 101 5.91 21.61 7.60
CA GLY A 101 5.79 21.06 6.24
C GLY A 101 4.35 20.99 5.75
N LEU A 102 3.43 20.52 6.58
CA LEU A 102 2.01 20.49 6.27
C LEU A 102 1.42 21.90 6.12
N ALA A 103 1.79 22.82 7.01
CA ALA A 103 1.33 24.21 6.94
C ALA A 103 1.82 24.89 5.67
N SER A 104 3.10 24.70 5.31
CA SER A 104 3.67 25.23 4.07
C SER A 104 2.97 24.60 2.87
N LEU A 105 2.83 23.28 2.81
CA LEU A 105 2.13 22.62 1.70
C LEU A 105 0.69 23.15 1.54
N ALA A 106 -0.04 23.35 2.64
CA ALA A 106 -1.39 23.92 2.58
C ALA A 106 -1.40 25.33 2.00
N VAL A 107 -0.47 26.20 2.41
CA VAL A 107 -0.35 27.56 1.85
C VAL A 107 0.00 27.51 0.36
N LEU A 108 0.91 26.63 -0.05
CA LEU A 108 1.25 26.44 -1.46
C LEU A 108 0.02 26.01 -2.26
N LEU A 109 -0.74 25.01 -1.81
CA LEU A 109 -1.93 24.54 -2.53
C LEU A 109 -3.02 25.62 -2.67
N VAL A 110 -3.16 26.50 -1.68
CA VAL A 110 -4.05 27.67 -1.80
C VAL A 110 -3.51 28.64 -2.85
N ALA A 111 -2.20 28.90 -2.86
CA ALA A 111 -1.57 29.77 -3.84
C ALA A 111 -1.71 29.23 -5.28
N GLU A 112 -1.48 27.93 -5.49
CA GLU A 112 -1.70 27.24 -6.76
C GLU A 112 -3.15 27.38 -7.24
N SER A 113 -4.12 27.25 -6.33
CA SER A 113 -5.54 27.44 -6.64
C SER A 113 -5.86 28.87 -7.07
N VAL A 114 -5.22 29.87 -6.45
CA VAL A 114 -5.32 31.28 -6.87
C VAL A 114 -4.67 31.49 -8.23
N GLY A 115 -3.52 30.85 -8.50
CA GLY A 115 -2.86 30.85 -9.81
C GLY A 115 -3.79 30.35 -10.92
N ILE A 116 -4.42 29.19 -10.72
CA ILE A 116 -5.40 28.64 -11.65
C ILE A 116 -6.58 29.61 -11.85
N ALA A 117 -7.14 30.17 -10.76
CA ALA A 117 -8.25 31.10 -10.85
C ALA A 117 -7.88 32.39 -11.59
N SER A 118 -6.66 32.90 -11.39
CA SER A 118 -6.11 34.03 -12.12
C SER A 118 -5.96 33.71 -13.61
N SER A 119 -5.35 32.58 -13.97
CA SER A 119 -5.22 32.16 -15.37
C SER A 119 -6.56 32.02 -16.10
N VAL A 120 -7.57 31.46 -15.43
CA VAL A 120 -8.94 31.37 -15.97
C VAL A 120 -9.55 32.78 -16.14
N TYR A 121 -9.34 33.66 -15.17
CA TYR A 121 -9.84 35.03 -15.23
C TYR A 121 -9.25 35.83 -16.40
N TRP A 122 -7.94 35.74 -16.63
CA TRP A 122 -7.26 36.44 -17.71
C TRP A 122 -7.56 35.86 -19.10
N SER A 123 -7.84 34.56 -19.18
CA SER A 123 -8.16 33.89 -20.43
C SER A 123 -9.63 34.00 -20.85
N THR A 124 -10.52 34.56 -20.04
CA THR A 124 -11.96 34.66 -20.35
C THR A 124 -12.45 36.12 -20.49
N GLY A 125 -12.87 36.52 -21.70
CA GLY A 125 -13.59 37.79 -21.99
C GLY A 125 -12.83 38.84 -22.81
N GLU A 126 -13.45 40.02 -23.05
CA GLU A 126 -12.85 41.20 -23.73
C GLU A 126 -11.71 41.88 -22.93
N ARG A 127 -11.32 41.30 -21.80
CA ARG A 127 -10.36 41.82 -20.82
C ARG A 127 -8.90 41.75 -21.28
N TRP A 128 -8.67 41.11 -22.43
CA TRP A 128 -7.41 41.10 -23.17
C TRP A 128 -6.89 42.50 -23.57
N GLN A 129 -7.71 43.54 -23.46
CA GLN A 129 -7.35 44.92 -23.85
C GLN A 129 -6.70 45.76 -22.72
N GLY A 130 -6.26 45.14 -21.61
CA GLY A 130 -5.34 45.79 -20.65
C GLY A 130 -5.94 46.69 -19.58
N TYR A 131 -7.27 46.76 -19.44
CA TYR A 131 -7.95 47.63 -18.47
C TYR A 131 -8.59 46.93 -17.26
N ALA A 132 -8.59 45.60 -17.20
CA ALA A 132 -9.19 44.85 -16.09
C ALA A 132 -8.10 44.24 -15.21
N SER A 133 -8.16 44.44 -13.89
CA SER A 133 -7.34 43.73 -12.91
C SER A 133 -8.04 42.47 -12.40
N PHE A 134 -7.28 41.46 -11.94
CA PHE A 134 -7.85 40.37 -11.16
C PHE A 134 -8.58 40.96 -9.93
N PRO A 135 -9.74 40.42 -9.51
CA PRO A 135 -10.57 41.03 -8.46
C PRO A 135 -9.86 41.17 -7.10
N PHE A 136 -8.79 40.41 -6.88
CA PHE A 136 -7.98 40.40 -5.65
C PHE A 136 -6.48 40.52 -5.97
N PRO A 137 -5.99 41.69 -6.43
CA PRO A 137 -4.62 41.81 -6.96
C PRO A 137 -3.56 41.56 -5.87
N GLY A 138 -3.81 41.95 -4.62
CA GLY A 138 -2.91 41.64 -3.51
C GLY A 138 -2.81 40.14 -3.22
N LEU A 139 -3.89 39.38 -3.42
CA LEU A 139 -3.91 37.93 -3.22
C LEU A 139 -3.17 37.22 -4.36
N GLU A 140 -3.35 37.67 -5.60
CA GLU A 140 -2.64 37.16 -6.78
C GLU A 140 -1.12 37.36 -6.67
N VAL A 141 -0.67 38.54 -6.23
CA VAL A 141 0.74 38.81 -5.98
C VAL A 141 1.27 37.92 -4.85
N ALA A 142 0.55 37.82 -3.73
CA ALA A 142 0.96 36.96 -2.62
C ALA A 142 1.05 35.47 -3.02
N ALA A 143 0.10 35.00 -3.83
CA ALA A 143 0.10 33.65 -4.37
C ALA A 143 1.31 33.41 -5.28
N SER A 144 1.63 34.36 -6.15
CA SER A 144 2.80 34.26 -7.04
C SER A 144 4.12 34.13 -6.26
N TYR A 145 4.27 34.89 -5.16
CA TYR A 145 5.42 34.73 -4.26
C TYR A 145 5.41 33.38 -3.53
N ALA A 146 4.25 32.91 -3.08
CA ALA A 146 4.17 31.61 -2.43
C ALA A 146 4.58 30.48 -3.40
N ILE A 147 4.07 30.48 -4.63
CA ILE A 147 4.43 29.47 -5.64
C ILE A 147 5.94 29.50 -5.91
N ALA A 148 6.53 30.69 -6.06
CA ALA A 148 7.96 30.81 -6.36
C ALA A 148 8.91 30.39 -5.22
N PHE A 149 8.51 30.54 -3.95
CA PHE A 149 9.44 30.44 -2.81
C PHE A 149 9.09 29.37 -1.78
N LEU A 150 7.86 28.86 -1.77
CA LEU A 150 7.44 27.85 -0.81
C LEU A 150 7.84 26.41 -1.15
N PRO A 151 8.04 25.98 -2.42
CA PRO A 151 8.41 24.59 -2.71
C PRO A 151 9.65 24.07 -1.94
N PRO A 152 10.76 24.83 -1.81
CA PRO A 152 11.88 24.42 -0.95
C PRO A 152 11.49 24.28 0.53
N VAL A 153 10.60 25.16 1.02
CA VAL A 153 10.10 25.18 2.40
C VAL A 153 9.18 23.98 2.67
N VAL A 154 8.47 23.49 1.65
CA VAL A 154 7.68 22.25 1.69
C VAL A 154 8.58 21.03 1.76
N LEU A 155 9.60 20.95 0.89
CA LEU A 155 10.43 19.74 0.76
C LEU A 155 11.37 19.53 1.94
N LEU A 156 11.91 20.58 2.54
CA LEU A 156 12.87 20.50 3.63
C LEU A 156 12.39 19.65 4.84
N PRO A 157 11.21 19.94 5.44
CA PRO A 157 10.70 19.16 6.57
C PRO A 157 10.40 17.71 6.21
N PHE A 158 9.89 17.44 5.00
CA PHE A 158 9.61 16.07 4.56
C PHE A 158 10.88 15.28 4.26
N ALA A 159 11.91 15.92 3.72
CA ALA A 159 13.23 15.33 3.55
C ALA A 159 13.87 15.00 4.90
N ALA A 160 13.88 15.95 5.83
CA ALA A 160 14.39 15.74 7.19
C ALA A 160 13.64 14.61 7.91
N LEU A 161 12.32 14.54 7.73
CA LEU A 161 11.48 13.50 8.29
C LEU A 161 11.81 12.12 7.72
N ALA A 162 11.96 12.00 6.40
CA ALA A 162 12.36 10.75 5.75
C ALA A 162 13.75 10.28 6.25
N LEU A 163 14.72 11.19 6.34
CA LEU A 163 16.04 10.88 6.89
C LEU A 163 15.96 10.40 8.35
N ALA A 164 15.16 11.07 9.19
CA ALA A 164 14.93 10.65 10.58
C ALA A 164 14.28 9.27 10.68
N ALA A 165 13.47 8.87 9.69
CA ALA A 165 12.87 7.55 9.58
C ALA A 165 13.83 6.48 9.01
N ARG A 166 15.11 6.80 8.83
CA ARG A 166 16.11 5.96 8.14
C ARG A 166 15.78 5.67 6.67
N GLU A 167 14.97 6.52 6.07
CA GLU A 167 14.61 6.45 4.66
C GLU A 167 15.58 7.25 3.79
N GLY A 168 16.86 6.88 3.85
CA GLY A 168 17.97 7.62 3.23
C GLY A 168 17.77 7.91 1.74
N ARG A 169 17.22 6.96 0.99
CA ARG A 169 16.96 7.12 -0.45
C ARG A 169 15.87 8.17 -0.73
N VAL A 170 14.76 8.12 0.01
CA VAL A 170 13.65 9.08 -0.15
C VAL A 170 14.09 10.46 0.34
N GLY A 171 14.72 10.53 1.51
CA GLY A 171 15.22 11.79 2.06
C GLY A 171 16.27 12.45 1.17
N GLY A 172 17.23 11.70 0.65
CA GLY A 172 18.23 12.21 -0.29
C GLY A 172 17.62 12.70 -1.61
N LEU A 173 16.62 11.98 -2.14
CA LEU A 173 15.89 12.40 -3.34
C LEU A 173 15.10 13.70 -3.12
N LEU A 174 14.43 13.83 -1.97
CA LEU A 174 13.73 15.07 -1.60
C LEU A 174 14.69 16.25 -1.38
N LEU A 175 15.89 16.01 -0.85
CA LEU A 175 16.93 17.05 -0.76
C LEU A 175 17.46 17.47 -2.14
N LEU A 176 17.60 16.53 -3.07
CA LEU A 176 18.01 16.83 -4.44
C LEU A 176 16.93 17.63 -5.17
N LEU A 177 15.66 17.24 -5.02
CA LEU A 177 14.51 17.99 -5.51
C LEU A 177 14.46 19.40 -4.90
N LEU A 178 14.70 19.52 -3.59
CA LEU A 178 14.78 20.83 -2.91
C LEU A 178 15.87 21.71 -3.53
N PHE A 179 17.03 21.15 -3.86
CA PHE A 179 18.13 21.90 -4.46
C PHE A 179 17.76 22.40 -5.86
N LEU A 180 17.06 21.58 -6.65
CA LEU A 180 16.62 21.93 -8.01
C LEU A 180 15.44 22.91 -8.00
N SER A 181 14.54 22.80 -7.01
CA SER A 181 13.39 23.69 -6.85
C SER A 181 13.75 25.06 -6.27
N LEU A 182 15.04 25.31 -5.98
CA LEU A 182 15.47 26.65 -5.62
C LEU A 182 15.30 27.54 -6.86
N PRO A 183 14.62 28.70 -6.75
CA PRO A 183 14.39 29.57 -7.89
C PRO A 183 15.71 30.23 -8.33
N PHE A 184 16.50 29.53 -9.14
CA PHE A 184 17.74 30.04 -9.73
C PHE A 184 17.49 31.31 -10.56
N GLY A 185 16.30 31.46 -11.12
CA GLY A 185 15.86 32.67 -11.81
C GLY A 185 15.84 33.91 -10.93
N VAL A 186 15.55 33.80 -9.64
CA VAL A 186 15.59 34.92 -8.67
C VAL A 186 17.04 35.29 -8.35
N VAL A 187 17.90 34.30 -8.16
CA VAL A 187 19.34 34.52 -7.96
C VAL A 187 19.94 35.21 -9.19
N ARG A 188 19.56 34.85 -10.43
CA ARG A 188 19.95 35.65 -11.60
C ARG A 188 19.28 37.02 -11.60
N TYR A 189 18.00 37.16 -11.32
CA TYR A 189 17.35 38.49 -11.33
C TYR A 189 18.10 39.48 -10.41
N TRP A 190 18.65 38.99 -9.30
CA TRP A 190 19.54 39.74 -8.42
C TRP A 190 20.98 39.93 -8.95
N LEU A 191 21.58 38.91 -9.60
CA LEU A 191 22.95 38.96 -10.11
C LEU A 191 23.09 39.64 -11.50
N SER A 192 22.01 39.66 -12.30
CA SER A 192 21.93 40.16 -13.67
C SER A 192 20.45 40.44 -14.01
N PRO A 193 19.93 41.63 -13.64
CA PRO A 193 18.58 42.04 -13.99
C PRO A 193 18.44 42.14 -15.52
N PRO A 194 17.37 41.61 -16.13
CA PRO A 194 17.18 41.69 -17.58
C PRO A 194 17.00 43.14 -18.01
N GLU A 195 17.65 43.54 -19.11
CA GLU A 195 17.33 44.82 -19.76
C GLU A 195 15.89 44.75 -20.31
N PRO A 196 15.04 45.76 -20.05
CA PRO A 196 13.61 45.73 -20.38
C PRO A 196 13.27 45.63 -21.87
N THR A 197 14.27 45.69 -22.76
CA THR A 197 14.11 45.62 -24.23
C THR A 197 14.65 44.33 -24.86
N ALA A 198 15.21 43.41 -24.08
CA ALA A 198 15.72 42.15 -24.59
C ALA A 198 14.56 41.16 -24.79
N MET A 199 14.01 41.10 -26.00
CA MET A 199 13.20 39.96 -26.43
C MET A 199 14.04 38.70 -26.21
N ILE A 200 13.62 37.85 -25.29
CA ILE A 200 14.29 36.58 -25.03
C ILE A 200 14.05 35.71 -26.26
N GLU A 201 15.12 35.20 -26.86
CA GLU A 201 15.02 34.31 -28.01
C GLU A 201 14.27 33.04 -27.59
N PRO A 202 13.36 32.46 -28.40
CA PRO A 202 12.57 31.28 -28.02
C PRO A 202 13.43 30.08 -27.57
N SER A 203 14.63 29.95 -28.13
CA SER A 203 15.64 28.96 -27.71
C SER A 203 16.12 29.16 -26.27
N THR A 204 16.23 30.41 -25.82
CA THR A 204 16.57 30.78 -24.43
C THR A 204 15.40 30.63 -23.46
N GLU A 205 14.15 30.83 -23.89
CA GLU A 205 12.97 30.49 -23.05
C GLU A 205 12.84 28.98 -22.84
N LEU A 206 13.11 28.18 -23.88
CA LEU A 206 13.17 26.73 -23.77
C LEU A 206 14.28 26.31 -22.80
N LEU A 207 15.50 26.85 -22.93
CA LEU A 207 16.59 26.56 -22.00
C LEU A 207 16.28 27.00 -20.55
N ALA A 208 15.66 28.16 -20.37
CA ALA A 208 15.25 28.66 -19.06
C ALA A 208 14.19 27.75 -18.41
N SER A 209 13.13 27.39 -19.14
CA SER A 209 12.11 26.46 -18.66
C SER A 209 12.64 25.04 -18.40
N VAL A 210 13.56 24.53 -19.25
CA VAL A 210 14.25 23.23 -19.07
C VAL A 210 15.04 23.20 -17.77
N LEU A 211 15.76 24.29 -17.46
CA LEU A 211 16.66 24.40 -16.32
C LEU A 211 15.94 24.78 -15.01
N GLY A 212 14.61 24.93 -15.00
CA GLY A 212 13.86 25.32 -13.80
C GLY A 212 13.97 26.82 -13.46
N TRP A 213 14.21 27.64 -14.47
CA TRP A 213 14.44 29.08 -14.31
C TRP A 213 13.14 29.87 -14.06
N TYR A 214 12.02 29.38 -14.60
CA TYR A 214 10.70 29.97 -14.37
C TYR A 214 10.06 29.35 -13.11
N PRO A 215 9.41 30.17 -12.27
CA PRO A 215 9.00 29.80 -10.92
C PRO A 215 7.75 28.91 -10.84
N THR A 216 7.25 28.36 -11.94
CA THR A 216 5.98 27.61 -11.98
C THR A 216 6.10 26.30 -12.77
N GLY A 217 5.64 25.22 -12.18
CA GLY A 217 5.53 23.90 -12.81
C GLY A 217 6.72 22.96 -12.57
N VAL A 218 6.65 21.79 -13.21
CA VAL A 218 7.69 20.75 -13.11
C VAL A 218 8.72 20.94 -14.21
N SER A 219 9.98 21.14 -13.83
CA SER A 219 11.08 21.29 -14.78
C SER A 219 11.53 19.94 -15.38
N LEU A 220 12.22 19.98 -16.52
CA LEU A 220 12.77 18.78 -17.16
C LEU A 220 13.85 18.10 -16.31
N LEU A 221 14.55 18.86 -15.45
CA LEU A 221 15.54 18.32 -14.53
C LEU A 221 14.91 17.60 -13.33
N GLU A 222 13.78 18.12 -12.83
CA GLU A 222 13.07 17.52 -11.71
C GLU A 222 12.20 16.33 -12.10
N ALA A 223 11.64 16.34 -13.31
CA ALA A 223 10.69 15.32 -13.76
C ALA A 223 11.19 13.87 -13.55
N PRO A 224 12.43 13.50 -13.93
CA PRO A 224 12.95 12.15 -13.65
C PRO A 224 13.02 11.81 -12.16
N LEU A 225 13.27 12.80 -11.30
CA LEU A 225 13.37 12.60 -9.85
C LEU A 225 12.00 12.42 -9.22
N TRP A 226 10.99 13.17 -9.68
CA TRP A 226 9.60 12.95 -9.28
C TRP A 226 9.08 11.59 -9.74
N VAL A 227 9.43 11.16 -10.96
CA VAL A 227 9.13 9.80 -11.44
C VAL A 227 9.81 8.74 -10.58
N LEU A 228 11.09 8.94 -10.23
CA LEU A 228 11.82 8.02 -9.36
C LEU A 228 11.17 7.95 -7.97
N LEU A 229 10.77 9.07 -7.40
CA LEU A 229 10.06 9.14 -6.12
C LEU A 229 8.75 8.35 -6.19
N GLY A 230 7.96 8.56 -7.25
CA GLY A 230 6.74 7.82 -7.52
C GLY A 230 6.99 6.31 -7.63
N ALA A 231 8.00 5.88 -8.40
CA ALA A 231 8.36 4.48 -8.55
C ALA A 231 8.77 3.83 -7.21
N MET A 232 9.52 4.55 -6.38
CA MET A 232 9.89 4.09 -5.03
C MET A 232 8.66 3.90 -4.14
N PHE A 233 7.70 4.82 -4.19
CA PHE A 233 6.45 4.71 -3.44
C PHE A 233 5.57 3.56 -3.94
N VAL A 234 5.44 3.33 -5.25
CA VAL A 234 4.73 2.15 -5.80
C VAL A 234 5.37 0.86 -5.30
N GLY A 235 6.70 0.75 -5.36
CA GLY A 235 7.42 -0.43 -4.90
C GLY A 235 7.14 -0.76 -3.44
N ARG A 236 7.12 0.27 -2.58
CA ARG A 236 6.78 0.11 -1.16
C ARG A 236 5.32 -0.19 -0.89
N ALA A 237 4.40 0.52 -1.56
CA ALA A 237 2.97 0.26 -1.45
C ALA A 237 2.66 -1.20 -1.82
N ARG A 238 3.27 -1.71 -2.91
CA ARG A 238 3.10 -3.09 -3.33
C ARG A 238 3.64 -4.09 -2.30
N ALA A 239 4.82 -3.84 -1.73
CA ALA A 239 5.38 -4.70 -0.70
C ALA A 239 4.49 -4.74 0.57
N GLY A 240 4.01 -3.57 1.01
CA GLY A 240 3.10 -3.45 2.16
C GLY A 240 1.76 -4.15 1.92
N ALA A 241 1.13 -3.87 0.78
CA ALA A 241 -0.15 -4.46 0.39
C ALA A 241 -0.08 -6.00 0.25
N LEU A 242 1.00 -6.52 -0.33
CA LEU A 242 1.22 -7.97 -0.40
C LEU A 242 1.38 -8.57 1.00
N GLY A 243 2.19 -7.94 1.86
CA GLY A 243 2.36 -8.40 3.24
C GLY A 243 1.07 -8.38 4.06
N GLU A 244 0.21 -7.38 3.90
CA GLU A 244 -1.11 -7.38 4.56
C GLU A 244 -2.05 -8.42 3.96
N ALA A 245 -2.08 -8.58 2.63
CA ALA A 245 -2.90 -9.59 1.99
C ALA A 245 -2.55 -11.02 2.44
N PHE A 246 -1.25 -11.33 2.57
CA PHE A 246 -0.80 -12.61 3.13
C PHE A 246 -1.23 -12.78 4.58
N ARG A 247 -1.02 -11.76 5.44
CA ARG A 247 -1.46 -11.81 6.84
C ARG A 247 -2.97 -11.93 7.00
N THR A 248 -3.75 -11.34 6.10
CA THR A 248 -5.20 -11.52 6.07
C THR A 248 -5.55 -12.96 5.70
N GLY A 249 -4.95 -13.52 4.64
CA GLY A 249 -5.14 -14.92 4.26
C GLY A 249 -4.74 -15.90 5.38
N GLU A 250 -3.63 -15.64 6.08
CA GLU A 250 -3.21 -16.40 7.26
C GLU A 250 -4.26 -16.37 8.38
N ARG A 251 -4.83 -15.19 8.69
CA ARG A 251 -5.91 -15.05 9.68
C ARG A 251 -7.19 -15.76 9.25
N GLU A 252 -7.55 -15.68 7.97
CA GLU A 252 -8.72 -16.35 7.41
C GLU A 252 -8.56 -17.88 7.46
N ASN A 253 -7.40 -18.40 7.06
CA ASN A 253 -7.09 -19.83 7.14
C ASN A 253 -7.09 -20.32 8.59
N ALA A 254 -6.49 -19.56 9.52
CA ALA A 254 -6.51 -19.89 10.95
C ALA A 254 -7.94 -19.93 11.51
N ALA A 255 -8.78 -18.94 11.14
CA ALA A 255 -10.17 -18.89 11.54
C ALA A 255 -10.98 -20.06 10.94
N ALA A 256 -10.73 -20.42 9.67
CA ALA A 256 -11.36 -21.57 9.04
C ALA A 256 -10.96 -22.90 9.72
N ALA A 257 -9.68 -23.11 9.99
CA ALA A 257 -9.20 -24.28 10.75
C ALA A 257 -9.83 -24.32 12.15
N ARG A 258 -9.92 -23.16 12.84
CA ARG A 258 -10.55 -23.08 14.15
C ARG A 258 -12.00 -23.51 14.11
N ARG A 259 -12.77 -22.97 13.17
CA ARG A 259 -14.18 -23.29 12.98
C ARG A 259 -14.38 -24.78 12.64
N LEU A 260 -13.49 -25.33 11.82
CA LEU A 260 -13.51 -26.75 11.46
C LEU A 260 -13.39 -27.65 12.70
N TYR A 261 -12.52 -27.32 13.65
CA TYR A 261 -12.30 -28.14 14.85
C TYR A 261 -13.25 -27.83 16.01
N GLU A 262 -13.51 -26.56 16.33
CA GLU A 262 -14.38 -26.19 17.44
C GLU A 262 -15.85 -26.46 17.10
N ASP A 263 -16.34 -25.95 15.96
CA ASP A 263 -17.76 -26.10 15.59
C ASP A 263 -18.01 -27.44 14.88
N GLY A 264 -17.12 -27.81 13.94
CA GLY A 264 -17.28 -29.04 13.17
C GLY A 264 -17.04 -30.29 14.02
N LEU A 265 -15.84 -30.46 14.57
CA LEU A 265 -15.50 -31.65 15.34
C LEU A 265 -16.06 -31.62 16.78
N GLY A 266 -15.85 -30.52 17.50
CA GLY A 266 -16.32 -30.35 18.89
C GLY A 266 -17.83 -30.10 18.98
N GLY A 267 -18.38 -29.24 18.12
CA GLY A 267 -19.80 -28.94 18.05
C GLY A 267 -20.61 -30.00 17.28
N GLY A 268 -19.95 -30.83 16.47
CA GLY A 268 -20.58 -31.88 15.66
C GLY A 268 -21.35 -31.34 14.45
N ASP A 269 -21.09 -30.10 14.06
CA ASP A 269 -21.69 -29.50 12.86
C ASP A 269 -20.93 -29.96 11.60
N VAL A 270 -21.39 -31.08 11.03
CA VAL A 270 -20.77 -31.65 9.83
C VAL A 270 -20.91 -30.73 8.61
N SER A 271 -21.85 -29.78 8.60
CA SER A 271 -22.04 -28.85 7.46
C SER A 271 -20.81 -27.95 7.25
N VAL A 272 -20.04 -27.68 8.30
CA VAL A 272 -18.77 -26.94 8.23
C VAL A 272 -17.75 -27.64 7.31
N VAL A 273 -17.80 -28.96 7.19
CA VAL A 273 -16.93 -29.73 6.28
C VAL A 273 -17.26 -29.40 4.82
N ASP A 274 -18.54 -29.25 4.47
CA ASP A 274 -18.95 -28.92 3.11
C ASP A 274 -18.56 -27.50 2.70
N GLU A 275 -18.48 -26.59 3.68
CA GLU A 275 -18.06 -25.20 3.45
C GLU A 275 -16.54 -25.07 3.33
N LEU A 276 -15.79 -25.68 4.26
CA LEU A 276 -14.37 -25.38 4.47
C LEU A 276 -13.41 -26.40 3.87
N VAL A 277 -13.88 -27.59 3.47
CA VAL A 277 -13.00 -28.65 2.95
C VAL A 277 -13.14 -28.74 1.44
N SER A 278 -12.00 -28.84 0.75
CA SER A 278 -11.96 -29.01 -0.70
C SER A 278 -12.45 -30.41 -1.11
N GLU A 279 -13.03 -30.52 -2.31
CA GLU A 279 -13.33 -31.82 -2.90
C GLU A 279 -12.06 -32.65 -3.13
N ASP A 280 -10.93 -31.98 -3.39
CA ASP A 280 -9.62 -32.61 -3.60
C ASP A 280 -8.86 -32.91 -2.30
N PHE A 281 -9.50 -32.72 -1.14
CA PHE A 281 -8.88 -32.93 0.16
C PHE A 281 -8.20 -34.30 0.31
N ARG A 282 -7.05 -34.33 0.98
CA ARG A 282 -6.32 -35.55 1.31
C ARG A 282 -5.81 -35.56 2.74
N ASP A 283 -5.94 -36.69 3.40
CA ASP A 283 -5.21 -37.04 4.60
C ASP A 283 -4.25 -38.19 4.25
N PRO A 284 -2.95 -37.91 4.02
CA PRO A 284 -1.98 -38.94 3.67
C PRO A 284 -1.80 -40.01 4.74
N LYS A 285 -1.98 -39.67 6.03
CA LYS A 285 -1.76 -40.60 7.15
C LYS A 285 -2.93 -41.56 7.33
N ARG A 286 -4.17 -41.06 7.25
CA ARG A 286 -5.39 -41.89 7.40
C ARG A 286 -5.94 -42.43 6.09
N GLY A 287 -5.46 -41.92 4.96
CA GLY A 287 -5.98 -42.27 3.62
C GLY A 287 -7.34 -41.65 3.29
N SER A 288 -7.89 -40.80 4.15
CA SER A 288 -9.16 -40.11 3.94
C SER A 288 -9.06 -39.14 2.76
N ARG A 289 -10.11 -39.06 1.95
CA ARG A 289 -10.16 -38.20 0.75
C ARG A 289 -11.48 -37.46 0.61
N GLY A 290 -11.39 -36.22 0.13
CA GLY A 290 -12.49 -35.31 -0.09
C GLY A 290 -13.29 -35.01 1.19
N ARG A 291 -14.33 -34.18 1.03
CA ARG A 291 -15.27 -33.82 2.10
C ARG A 291 -15.84 -35.04 2.83
N ARG A 292 -16.24 -36.08 2.07
CA ARG A 292 -16.77 -37.33 2.64
C ARG A 292 -15.77 -38.04 3.53
N GLY A 293 -14.48 -38.02 3.18
CA GLY A 293 -13.42 -38.60 4.00
C GLY A 293 -13.30 -37.87 5.34
N MET A 294 -13.24 -36.53 5.31
CA MET A 294 -13.17 -35.72 6.54
C MET A 294 -14.43 -35.89 7.41
N ALA A 295 -15.63 -35.83 6.82
CA ALA A 295 -16.90 -35.99 7.53
C ALA A 295 -17.02 -37.36 8.22
N ARG A 296 -16.48 -38.43 7.61
CA ARG A 296 -16.40 -39.76 8.23
C ARG A 296 -15.49 -39.76 9.45
N VAL A 297 -14.31 -39.16 9.36
CA VAL A 297 -13.38 -39.05 10.50
C VAL A 297 -14.06 -38.34 11.68
N PHE A 298 -14.80 -37.26 11.42
CA PHE A 298 -15.53 -36.53 12.46
C PHE A 298 -16.63 -37.40 13.08
N SER A 299 -17.41 -38.08 12.24
CA SER A 299 -18.50 -38.94 12.67
C SER A 299 -17.99 -40.14 13.49
N ASP A 300 -16.88 -40.75 13.07
CA ASP A 300 -16.27 -41.88 13.75
C ASP A 300 -15.74 -41.48 15.13
N LEU A 301 -15.03 -40.35 15.23
CA LEU A 301 -14.53 -39.87 16.53
C LEU A 301 -15.68 -39.50 17.48
N ARG A 302 -16.73 -38.87 16.97
CA ARG A 302 -17.95 -38.55 17.73
C ARG A 302 -18.71 -39.81 18.15
N ARG A 303 -18.67 -40.88 17.36
CA ARG A 303 -19.26 -42.17 17.74
C ARG A 303 -18.49 -42.81 18.89
N SER A 304 -17.16 -42.73 18.90
CA SER A 304 -16.31 -43.14 20.03
C SER A 304 -16.56 -42.30 21.27
N TYR A 305 -16.70 -40.98 21.09
CA TYR A 305 -16.90 -39.99 22.14
C TYR A 305 -18.17 -39.14 21.89
N PRO A 306 -19.37 -39.60 22.27
CA PRO A 306 -20.62 -38.87 22.01
C PRO A 306 -20.70 -37.50 22.67
N ASP A 307 -19.95 -37.29 23.76
CA ASP A 307 -19.79 -36.05 24.52
C ASP A 307 -18.45 -35.35 24.21
N LEU A 308 -17.88 -35.57 23.01
CA LEU A 308 -16.62 -34.97 22.59
C LEU A 308 -16.66 -33.44 22.67
N ALA A 309 -15.70 -32.87 23.39
CA ALA A 309 -15.39 -31.45 23.40
C ALA A 309 -13.98 -31.23 22.85
N VAL A 310 -13.82 -30.16 22.07
CA VAL A 310 -12.55 -29.75 21.46
C VAL A 310 -12.25 -28.31 21.87
N SER A 311 -11.01 -28.05 22.28
CA SER A 311 -10.51 -26.71 22.55
C SER A 311 -9.15 -26.51 21.90
N ILE A 312 -8.93 -25.34 21.29
CA ILE A 312 -7.65 -24.99 20.68
C ILE A 312 -6.73 -24.33 21.72
N GLU A 313 -5.57 -24.94 21.97
CA GLU A 313 -4.56 -24.39 22.90
C GLU A 313 -3.59 -23.42 22.23
N ASP A 314 -3.10 -23.77 21.04
CA ASP A 314 -2.22 -22.91 20.23
C ASP A 314 -2.58 -23.03 18.76
N GLN A 315 -2.43 -21.93 18.03
CA GLN A 315 -2.67 -21.90 16.59
C GLN A 315 -1.76 -20.88 15.91
N LYS A 316 -1.08 -21.32 14.86
CA LYS A 316 -0.16 -20.48 14.08
C LYS A 316 -0.39 -20.72 12.60
N ALA A 317 -0.57 -19.64 11.85
CA ALA A 317 -0.64 -19.67 10.39
C ALA A 317 0.63 -19.07 9.79
N GLU A 318 1.14 -19.72 8.75
CA GLU A 318 2.28 -19.25 7.95
C GLU A 318 1.97 -19.55 6.49
N GLY A 319 1.68 -18.50 5.71
CA GLY A 319 1.19 -18.63 4.34
C GLY A 319 -0.09 -19.48 4.25
N ASP A 320 0.02 -20.63 3.57
CA ASP A 320 -1.06 -21.58 3.33
C ASP A 320 -1.17 -22.68 4.39
N LEU A 321 -0.24 -22.74 5.35
CA LEU A 321 -0.20 -23.75 6.40
C LEU A 321 -0.72 -23.20 7.72
N VAL A 322 -1.59 -23.97 8.37
CA VAL A 322 -2.07 -23.71 9.72
C VAL A 322 -1.66 -24.88 10.61
N ARG A 323 -0.92 -24.57 11.67
CA ARG A 323 -0.60 -25.52 12.74
C ARG A 323 -1.55 -25.27 13.90
N THR A 324 -2.28 -26.30 14.32
CA THR A 324 -3.24 -26.20 15.40
C THR A 324 -2.93 -27.27 16.45
N ARG A 325 -2.69 -26.86 17.69
CA ARG A 325 -2.65 -27.76 18.86
C ARG A 325 -4.02 -27.75 19.52
N VAL A 326 -4.64 -28.91 19.58
CA VAL A 326 -5.99 -29.10 20.15
C VAL A 326 -5.94 -30.03 21.34
N VAL A 327 -6.82 -29.78 22.30
CA VAL A 327 -7.15 -30.70 23.37
C VAL A 327 -8.55 -31.24 23.13
N LEU A 328 -8.67 -32.56 23.13
CA LEU A 328 -9.92 -33.28 23.00
C LEU A 328 -10.26 -33.94 24.33
N SER A 329 -11.53 -33.93 24.71
CA SER A 329 -12.00 -34.65 25.89
C SER A 329 -13.37 -35.28 25.66
N GLY A 330 -13.61 -36.44 26.26
CA GLY A 330 -14.88 -37.14 26.13
C GLY A 330 -14.90 -38.48 26.87
N THR A 331 -16.08 -39.08 26.94
CA THR A 331 -16.33 -40.40 27.51
C THR A 331 -16.32 -41.45 26.41
N ASP A 332 -15.45 -42.45 26.53
CA ASP A 332 -15.35 -43.54 25.56
C ASP A 332 -16.58 -44.47 25.65
N ARG A 333 -17.50 -44.32 24.69
CA ARG A 333 -18.73 -45.11 24.59
C ARG A 333 -18.83 -45.92 23.30
N GLY A 334 -18.01 -45.60 22.30
CA GLY A 334 -17.97 -46.32 21.02
C GLY A 334 -16.73 -47.21 20.85
N GLY A 335 -15.80 -47.21 21.80
CA GLY A 335 -14.52 -47.89 21.68
C GLY A 335 -13.47 -47.01 21.01
N VAL A 336 -12.20 -47.35 21.22
CA VAL A 336 -11.04 -46.65 20.67
C VAL A 336 -10.13 -47.67 19.99
N LEU A 337 -9.71 -47.37 18.76
CA LEU A 337 -8.90 -48.27 17.94
C LEU A 337 -9.57 -49.65 17.81
N TRP A 338 -8.92 -50.71 18.30
CA TRP A 338 -9.42 -52.08 18.32
C TRP A 338 -9.98 -52.51 19.69
N TYR A 339 -10.04 -51.61 20.69
CA TYR A 339 -10.53 -51.92 22.04
C TYR A 339 -12.03 -51.63 22.19
N PRO A 340 -12.76 -52.44 22.99
CA PRO A 340 -14.16 -52.19 23.31
C PRO A 340 -14.33 -50.91 24.16
N PRO A 341 -15.53 -50.30 24.18
CA PRO A 341 -15.78 -49.11 24.97
C PRO A 341 -15.56 -49.35 26.47
N THR A 342 -14.83 -48.43 27.09
CA THR A 342 -14.44 -48.53 28.50
C THR A 342 -15.39 -47.77 29.44
N GLY A 343 -16.18 -46.82 28.92
CA GLY A 343 -17.02 -45.91 29.69
C GLY A 343 -16.25 -44.85 30.49
N ARG A 344 -14.92 -44.80 30.35
CA ARG A 344 -14.06 -43.84 31.06
C ARG A 344 -13.95 -42.53 30.31
N ARG A 345 -13.76 -41.44 31.05
CA ARG A 345 -13.44 -40.13 30.48
C ARG A 345 -11.94 -40.03 30.25
N ALA A 346 -11.55 -39.51 29.10
CA ALA A 346 -10.16 -39.22 28.78
C ALA A 346 -10.01 -37.80 28.21
N THR A 347 -8.82 -37.23 28.40
CA THR A 347 -8.39 -35.96 27.80
C THR A 347 -7.05 -36.20 27.11
N PHE A 348 -6.95 -35.82 25.84
CA PHE A 348 -5.75 -36.05 25.04
C PHE A 348 -5.48 -34.89 24.07
N THR A 349 -4.20 -34.66 23.79
CA THR A 349 -3.76 -33.61 22.87
C THR A 349 -3.60 -34.17 21.46
N ALA A 350 -3.86 -33.34 20.46
CA ALA A 350 -3.45 -33.60 19.09
C ALA A 350 -2.84 -32.35 18.45
N GLU A 351 -1.90 -32.57 17.54
CA GLU A 351 -1.31 -31.52 16.71
C GLU A 351 -1.67 -31.77 15.25
N PHE A 352 -2.19 -30.74 14.61
CA PHE A 352 -2.64 -30.75 13.23
C PHE A 352 -1.85 -29.75 12.40
N VAL A 353 -1.51 -30.16 11.17
CA VAL A 353 -0.94 -29.33 10.12
C VAL A 353 -1.89 -29.38 8.94
N ASP A 354 -2.53 -28.25 8.68
CA ASP A 354 -3.58 -28.07 7.69
C ASP A 354 -3.07 -27.18 6.56
N ARG A 355 -3.17 -27.65 5.32
CA ARG A 355 -2.88 -26.84 4.13
C ARG A 355 -4.16 -26.33 3.50
N PHE A 356 -4.20 -25.02 3.27
CA PHE A 356 -5.31 -24.35 2.63
C PHE A 356 -4.96 -23.91 1.20
N LEU A 357 -5.91 -24.04 0.28
CA LEU A 357 -5.82 -23.45 -1.04
C LEU A 357 -7.14 -22.76 -1.35
N ASN A 358 -7.08 -21.49 -1.76
CA ASN A 358 -8.28 -20.67 -2.05
C ASN A 358 -9.31 -20.68 -0.91
N GLY A 359 -8.85 -20.62 0.34
CA GLY A 359 -9.70 -20.61 1.53
C GLY A 359 -10.30 -21.96 1.92
N GLN A 360 -9.93 -23.06 1.24
CA GLN A 360 -10.40 -24.40 1.53
C GLN A 360 -9.27 -25.32 1.97
N LEU A 361 -9.55 -26.20 2.94
CA LEU A 361 -8.62 -27.24 3.38
C LEU A 361 -8.41 -28.28 2.27
N VAL A 362 -7.17 -28.42 1.81
CA VAL A 362 -6.79 -29.38 0.76
C VAL A 362 -5.94 -30.54 1.28
N GLU A 363 -5.26 -30.35 2.40
CA GLU A 363 -4.45 -31.41 3.00
C GLU A 363 -4.48 -31.29 4.53
N HIS A 364 -4.56 -32.43 5.20
CA HIS A 364 -4.46 -32.52 6.65
C HIS A 364 -3.42 -33.58 7.02
N THR A 365 -2.58 -33.26 7.99
CA THR A 365 -1.72 -34.23 8.65
C THR A 365 -1.79 -34.00 10.16
N GLY A 366 -2.09 -35.05 10.92
CA GLY A 366 -2.24 -34.94 12.37
C GLY A 366 -1.63 -36.10 13.14
N GLU A 367 -1.29 -35.85 14.40
CA GLU A 367 -0.93 -36.87 15.39
C GLU A 367 -1.63 -36.58 16.72
N ALA A 368 -2.10 -37.63 17.38
CA ALA A 368 -2.69 -37.54 18.71
C ALA A 368 -1.82 -38.33 19.71
N GLU A 369 -1.73 -37.84 20.93
CA GLU A 369 -0.99 -38.47 22.04
C GLU A 369 -1.70 -39.77 22.47
N THR A 370 -1.41 -40.84 21.74
CA THR A 370 -2.15 -42.10 21.83
C THR A 370 -1.75 -42.92 23.07
N GLU A 371 -0.49 -42.89 23.49
CA GLU A 371 -0.03 -43.61 24.70
C GLU A 371 -0.73 -43.10 25.96
N GLY A 372 -0.68 -41.79 26.21
CA GLY A 372 -1.35 -41.17 27.36
C GLY A 372 -2.86 -41.34 27.33
N LEU A 373 -3.47 -41.46 26.13
CA LEU A 373 -4.87 -41.82 25.99
C LEU A 373 -5.15 -43.25 26.45
N LEU A 374 -4.36 -44.23 25.99
CA LEU A 374 -4.54 -45.64 26.35
C LEU A 374 -4.35 -45.87 27.86
N GLU A 375 -3.37 -45.21 28.49
CA GLU A 375 -3.18 -45.27 29.94
C GLU A 375 -4.41 -44.77 30.72
N GLN A 376 -4.99 -43.63 30.35
CA GLN A 376 -6.20 -43.08 30.99
C GLN A 376 -7.41 -44.02 30.85
N LEU A 377 -7.50 -44.73 29.73
CA LEU A 377 -8.56 -45.70 29.49
C LEU A 377 -8.30 -47.06 30.19
N GLY A 378 -7.13 -47.25 30.81
CA GLY A 378 -6.72 -48.51 31.45
C GLY A 378 -6.36 -49.60 30.45
N LEU A 379 -5.92 -49.20 29.25
CA LEU A 379 -5.55 -50.05 28.13
C LEU A 379 -4.04 -50.01 27.83
N GLY A 380 -3.27 -49.23 28.59
CA GLY A 380 -1.80 -49.24 28.51
C GLY A 380 -1.23 -50.60 28.95
N ASP A 381 -0.06 -50.96 28.40
CA ASP A 381 0.61 -52.22 28.73
C ASP A 381 0.85 -52.33 30.25
N THR A 382 0.04 -53.16 30.91
CA THR A 382 0.35 -53.62 32.26
C THR A 382 1.51 -54.61 32.13
N ALA A 383 2.73 -54.12 32.34
CA ALA A 383 3.89 -54.97 32.63
C ALA A 383 3.81 -55.53 34.06
#